data_AF-A0A2W6BZS8-F1
#
_entry.id   AF-A0A2W6BZS8-F1
#
_cell.length_a   1.000
_cell.length_b   1.000
_cell.length_c   1.000
_cell.angle_alpha   90.00
_cell.angle_beta   90.00
_cell.angle_gamma   90.00
#
_symmetry.space_group_name_H-M   'P 1'
#
loop_
_entity.id
_entity.type
_entity.pdbx_description
1 polymer ?
#
loop_
_entity_poly.entity_id
_entity_poly.type
_entity_poly.pdbx_seq_one_letter_code
_entity_poly.pdbx_strand_id
1 'polypeptide(L)'
;MITALANALPDRQDLDISLMLDTVRAATGIPLGHLAEHLACHPDALISGDPRCPVVLIRLTHALYDAGQPVVRPGCAGCGKVTLNLAQCGSGGLLCQMCRVRTRLSTCARCGREDTRIAARRAEGGICFPCYRVDPEVVEECGRCGRTRMPVTRRGDGTPLCLGCWTPPVHRCIHCGQDRPARVSGPDGSICRDCYRQRPRRCGRCGGVRVISKRATHGNPDLCGACNRGPDMPCAGCGQTRPSRRYRPDAAAAENSFGTCASPTGQPAGPTATSSTRWTTAPGCWRAG
;
A
#
# COMPACT_ATOMS: atom_id res chain seq x y z
N MET A 1 24.20 -1.68 -32.13
CA MET A 1 23.72 -2.56 -31.04
C MET A 1 24.74 -3.63 -30.67
N ILE A 2 25.04 -4.58 -31.54
CA ILE A 2 26.02 -5.67 -31.26
C ILE A 2 27.39 -5.08 -30.89
N THR A 3 27.89 -4.12 -31.66
CA THR A 3 29.16 -3.42 -31.38
C THR A 3 29.16 -2.66 -30.04
N ALA A 4 28.06 -1.99 -29.69
CA ALA A 4 27.96 -1.26 -28.42
C ALA A 4 27.92 -2.20 -27.21
N LEU A 5 27.32 -3.38 -27.37
CA LEU A 5 27.28 -4.43 -26.34
C LEU A 5 28.60 -5.20 -26.21
N ALA A 6 29.25 -5.47 -27.33
CA ALA A 6 30.59 -6.06 -27.35
C ALA A 6 31.61 -5.12 -26.68
N ASN A 7 31.50 -3.80 -26.91
CA ASN A 7 32.33 -2.81 -26.24
C ASN A 7 32.03 -2.69 -24.73
N ALA A 8 30.78 -2.93 -24.31
CA ALA A 8 30.39 -2.96 -22.90
C ALA A 8 30.77 -4.27 -22.18
N LEU A 9 31.14 -5.33 -22.93
CA LEU A 9 31.55 -6.64 -22.42
C LEU A 9 32.82 -7.13 -23.15
N PRO A 10 33.96 -6.43 -23.01
CA PRO A 10 35.13 -6.64 -23.86
C PRO A 10 35.80 -8.03 -23.71
N ASP A 11 35.69 -8.69 -22.55
CA ASP A 11 36.30 -10.01 -22.30
C ASP A 11 35.44 -11.21 -22.77
N ARG A 12 34.42 -11.01 -23.61
CA ARG A 12 33.40 -12.04 -23.90
C ARG A 12 33.20 -12.32 -25.39
N GLN A 13 34.27 -12.75 -26.04
CA GLN A 13 34.30 -13.11 -27.47
C GLN A 13 33.57 -14.43 -27.80
N ASP A 14 33.29 -15.28 -26.81
CA ASP A 14 32.64 -16.60 -27.02
C ASP A 14 31.10 -16.58 -26.94
N LEU A 15 30.50 -15.42 -26.66
CA LEU A 15 29.05 -15.26 -26.62
C LEU A 15 28.55 -14.82 -27.99
N ASP A 16 27.62 -15.60 -28.58
CA ASP A 16 26.83 -15.12 -29.70
C ASP A 16 25.85 -14.04 -29.20
N ILE A 17 26.38 -12.84 -29.02
CA ILE A 17 25.67 -11.63 -28.60
C ILE A 17 24.47 -11.38 -29.53
N SER A 18 24.57 -11.79 -30.80
CA SER A 18 23.49 -11.66 -31.77
C SER A 18 22.32 -12.60 -31.45
N LEU A 19 22.60 -13.88 -31.17
CA LEU A 19 21.61 -14.88 -30.79
C LEU A 19 20.93 -14.55 -29.45
N MET A 20 21.69 -14.05 -28.47
CA MET A 20 21.12 -13.61 -27.19
C MET A 20 20.23 -12.39 -27.35
N LEU A 21 20.64 -11.40 -28.15
CA LEU A 21 19.79 -10.23 -28.42
C LEU A 21 18.53 -10.59 -29.16
N ASP A 22 18.59 -11.47 -30.14
CA ASP A 22 17.41 -11.91 -30.89
C ASP A 22 16.48 -12.74 -30.01
N THR A 23 17.01 -13.57 -29.11
CA THR A 23 16.24 -14.28 -28.07
C THR A 23 15.53 -13.29 -27.14
N VAL A 24 16.24 -12.28 -26.63
CA VAL A 24 15.67 -11.28 -25.73
C VAL A 24 14.66 -10.38 -26.46
N ARG A 25 14.93 -9.99 -27.71
CA ARG A 25 14.03 -9.20 -28.57
C ARG A 25 12.73 -9.94 -28.84
N ALA A 26 12.83 -11.20 -29.27
CA ALA A 26 11.69 -12.06 -29.58
C ALA A 26 10.83 -12.33 -28.34
N ALA A 27 11.46 -12.49 -27.16
CA ALA A 27 10.76 -12.75 -25.92
C ALA A 27 10.12 -11.49 -25.27
N THR A 28 10.65 -10.28 -25.51
CA THR A 28 10.31 -9.12 -24.66
C THR A 28 10.08 -7.77 -25.37
N GLY A 29 10.20 -7.69 -26.70
CA GLY A 29 9.83 -6.49 -27.48
C GLY A 29 10.61 -5.23 -27.13
N ILE A 30 11.95 -5.32 -27.08
CA ILE A 30 12.87 -4.25 -26.66
C ILE A 30 12.97 -3.14 -27.73
N PRO A 31 12.77 -1.84 -27.40
CA PRO A 31 13.09 -0.73 -28.30
C PRO A 31 14.61 -0.49 -28.34
N LEU A 32 15.23 -0.83 -29.48
CA LEU A 32 16.69 -0.95 -29.60
C LEU A 32 17.43 0.37 -29.81
N GLY A 33 16.81 1.38 -30.42
CA GLY A 33 17.49 2.65 -30.74
C GLY A 33 17.99 3.38 -29.49
N HIS A 34 17.09 3.62 -28.54
CA HIS A 34 17.40 4.31 -27.28
C HIS A 34 18.37 3.52 -26.38
N LEU A 35 18.34 2.18 -26.48
CA LEU A 35 19.29 1.32 -25.79
C LEU A 35 20.70 1.40 -26.42
N ALA A 36 20.78 1.43 -27.75
CA ALA A 36 22.04 1.52 -28.49
C ALA A 36 22.81 2.79 -28.13
N GLU A 37 22.10 3.92 -28.16
CA GLU A 37 22.63 5.24 -27.85
C GLU A 37 23.09 5.31 -26.39
N HIS A 38 22.29 4.79 -25.45
CA HIS A 38 22.67 4.78 -24.05
C HIS A 38 23.93 3.96 -23.78
N LEU A 39 24.05 2.76 -24.36
CA LEU A 39 25.23 1.90 -24.22
C LEU A 39 26.48 2.49 -24.89
N ALA A 40 26.31 3.24 -25.98
CA ALA A 40 27.43 3.93 -26.63
C ALA A 40 27.98 5.06 -25.73
N CYS A 41 27.10 5.80 -25.06
CA CYS A 41 27.49 6.87 -24.13
C CYS A 41 27.94 6.34 -22.75
N HIS A 42 27.49 5.15 -22.35
CA HIS A 42 27.77 4.55 -21.03
C HIS A 42 28.21 3.09 -21.20
N PRO A 43 29.49 2.85 -21.53
CA PRO A 43 30.00 1.49 -21.79
C PRO A 43 29.95 0.59 -20.54
N ASP A 44 29.91 1.16 -19.34
CA ASP A 44 29.83 0.44 -18.07
C ASP A 44 28.38 0.12 -17.63
N ALA A 45 27.36 0.52 -18.39
CA ALA A 45 25.96 0.45 -17.95
C ALA A 45 25.45 -0.96 -17.58
N LEU A 46 26.07 -2.02 -18.09
CA LEU A 46 25.72 -3.41 -17.76
C LEU A 46 26.33 -3.91 -16.45
N ILE A 47 27.32 -3.20 -15.90
CA ILE A 47 28.06 -3.60 -14.70
C ILE A 47 28.00 -2.56 -13.58
N SER A 48 27.76 -1.28 -13.90
CA SER A 48 27.71 -0.20 -12.90
C SER A 48 26.49 -0.27 -11.99
N GLY A 49 25.37 -0.80 -12.48
CA GLY A 49 24.11 -0.81 -11.75
C GLY A 49 23.49 0.58 -11.56
N ASP A 50 23.93 1.58 -12.33
CA ASP A 50 23.46 2.97 -12.21
C ASP A 50 21.94 3.06 -12.47
N PRO A 51 21.14 3.61 -11.53
CA PRO A 51 19.71 3.77 -11.73
C PRO A 51 19.34 4.86 -12.75
N ARG A 52 20.29 5.65 -13.26
CA ARG A 52 20.13 6.66 -14.32
C ARG A 52 20.24 6.04 -15.72
N CYS A 53 19.59 4.90 -15.90
CA CYS A 53 19.53 4.19 -17.16
C CYS A 53 18.10 4.18 -17.71
N PRO A 54 17.92 3.96 -19.01
CA PRO A 54 16.58 3.86 -19.58
C PRO A 54 15.90 2.56 -19.11
N VAL A 55 14.57 2.59 -18.99
CA VAL A 55 13.76 1.44 -18.52
C VAL A 55 14.04 0.15 -19.33
N VAL A 56 14.40 0.30 -20.59
CA VAL A 56 14.76 -0.82 -21.47
C VAL A 56 15.99 -1.60 -20.98
N LEU A 57 16.96 -0.93 -20.33
CA LEU A 57 18.15 -1.57 -19.76
C LEU A 57 17.79 -2.50 -18.60
N ILE A 58 16.71 -2.21 -17.84
CA ILE A 58 16.22 -3.10 -16.78
C ILE A 58 15.80 -4.45 -17.34
N ARG A 59 15.02 -4.47 -18.43
CA ARG A 59 14.58 -5.72 -19.05
C ARG A 59 15.76 -6.52 -19.56
N LEU A 60 16.71 -5.86 -20.22
CA LEU A 60 17.92 -6.51 -20.74
C LEU A 60 18.77 -7.10 -19.61
N THR A 61 19.10 -6.32 -18.59
CA THR A 61 19.96 -6.78 -17.47
C THR A 61 19.32 -7.89 -16.67
N HIS A 62 17.99 -7.91 -16.52
CA HIS A 62 17.28 -9.04 -15.94
C HIS A 62 17.41 -10.30 -16.82
N ALA A 63 17.17 -10.20 -18.13
CA ALA A 63 17.26 -11.35 -19.03
C ALA A 63 18.69 -11.92 -19.10
N LEU A 64 19.70 -11.05 -19.16
CA LEU A 64 21.11 -11.45 -19.14
C LEU A 64 21.50 -12.11 -17.80
N TYR A 65 21.06 -11.54 -16.68
CA TYR A 65 21.28 -12.13 -15.36
C TYR A 65 20.66 -13.52 -15.25
N ASP A 66 19.43 -13.69 -15.72
CA ASP A 66 18.71 -14.97 -15.70
C ASP A 66 19.38 -16.00 -16.64
N ALA A 67 20.05 -15.53 -17.70
CA ALA A 67 20.90 -16.34 -18.59
C ALA A 67 22.31 -16.62 -18.02
N GLY A 68 22.57 -16.28 -16.74
CA GLY A 68 23.85 -16.53 -16.07
C GLY A 68 24.97 -15.57 -16.48
N GLN A 69 24.66 -14.49 -17.21
CA GLN A 69 25.65 -13.48 -17.54
C GLN A 69 25.95 -12.63 -16.30
N PRO A 70 27.23 -12.38 -15.97
CA PRO A 70 27.59 -11.50 -14.87
C PRO A 70 27.39 -10.04 -15.27
N VAL A 71 26.13 -9.61 -15.14
CA VAL A 71 25.65 -8.23 -15.25
C VAL A 71 25.08 -7.79 -13.91
N VAL A 72 25.11 -6.49 -13.65
CA VAL A 72 24.49 -5.89 -12.47
C VAL A 72 23.13 -5.33 -12.86
N ARG A 73 22.07 -5.81 -12.19
CA ARG A 73 20.71 -5.31 -12.40
C ARG A 73 20.52 -3.99 -11.67
N PRO A 74 20.18 -2.88 -12.37
CA PRO A 74 19.98 -1.61 -11.70
C PRO A 74 18.80 -1.66 -10.74
N GLY A 75 18.99 -1.08 -9.56
CA GLY A 75 17.98 -0.99 -8.51
C GLY A 75 17.17 0.31 -8.56
N CYS A 76 16.11 0.39 -7.77
CA CYS A 76 15.41 1.65 -7.51
C CYS A 76 16.36 2.70 -6.90
N ALA A 77 16.47 3.89 -7.49
CA ALA A 77 17.33 4.97 -7.00
C ALA A 77 17.03 5.39 -5.54
N GLY A 78 15.78 5.21 -5.08
CA GLY A 78 15.38 5.59 -3.72
C GLY A 78 15.48 4.48 -2.66
N CYS A 79 15.55 3.20 -3.03
CA CYS A 79 15.55 2.11 -2.03
C CYS A 79 16.38 0.88 -2.40
N GLY A 80 17.10 0.91 -3.53
CA GLY A 80 17.91 -0.20 -4.02
C GLY A 80 17.13 -1.41 -4.53
N LYS A 81 15.78 -1.43 -4.42
CA LYS A 81 14.98 -2.58 -4.83
C LYS A 81 15.18 -2.93 -6.32
N VAL A 82 15.70 -4.11 -6.58
CA VAL A 82 15.85 -4.69 -7.93
C VAL A 82 14.52 -5.33 -8.35
N THR A 83 13.94 -4.86 -9.45
CA THR A 83 12.66 -5.36 -10.00
C THR A 83 12.47 -4.88 -11.43
N LEU A 84 11.69 -5.62 -12.23
CA LEU A 84 11.29 -5.18 -13.58
C LEU A 84 10.36 -3.94 -13.56
N ASN A 85 9.65 -3.70 -12.44
CA ASN A 85 8.64 -2.65 -12.33
C ASN A 85 9.22 -1.32 -11.80
N LEU A 86 10.31 -0.86 -12.41
CA LEU A 86 10.85 0.48 -12.19
C LEU A 86 10.37 1.43 -13.28
N ALA A 87 10.13 2.69 -12.91
CA ALA A 87 9.68 3.73 -13.82
C ALA A 87 10.60 4.95 -13.74
N GLN A 88 10.83 5.60 -14.89
CA GLN A 88 11.58 6.86 -14.94
C GLN A 88 10.87 7.94 -14.11
N CYS A 89 11.62 8.64 -13.26
CA CYS A 89 11.12 9.75 -12.47
C CYS A 89 12.03 10.98 -12.64
N GLY A 90 11.80 11.74 -13.71
CA GLY A 90 12.64 12.90 -14.05
C GLY A 90 14.10 12.48 -14.33
N SER A 91 15.03 13.37 -14.02
CA SER A 91 16.49 13.14 -14.13
C SER A 91 17.06 12.28 -12.98
N GLY A 92 16.30 12.06 -11.90
CA GLY A 92 16.76 11.34 -10.71
C GLY A 92 16.85 9.81 -10.85
N GLY A 93 16.67 9.29 -12.06
CA GLY A 93 16.75 7.86 -12.36
C GLY A 93 15.44 7.09 -12.17
N LEU A 94 15.59 5.77 -12.06
CA LEU A 94 14.49 4.81 -12.02
C LEU A 94 13.98 4.59 -10.59
N LEU A 95 12.68 4.73 -10.37
CA LEU A 95 12.04 4.51 -9.08
C LEU A 95 11.02 3.37 -9.14
N CYS A 96 10.99 2.54 -8.10
CA CYS A 96 9.89 1.62 -7.88
C CYS A 96 8.60 2.38 -7.58
N GLN A 97 7.44 1.74 -7.79
CA GLN A 97 6.13 2.36 -7.55
C GLN A 97 5.99 3.01 -6.16
N MET A 98 6.56 2.39 -5.11
CA MET A 98 6.49 2.93 -3.76
C MET A 98 7.35 4.20 -3.60
N CYS A 99 8.60 4.17 -4.06
CA CYS A 99 9.47 5.35 -4.02
C CYS A 99 8.92 6.48 -4.87
N ARG A 100 8.37 6.19 -6.05
CA ARG A 100 7.72 7.18 -6.91
C ARG A 100 6.48 7.81 -6.27
N VAL A 101 5.72 7.04 -5.49
CA VAL A 101 4.65 7.61 -4.67
C VAL A 101 5.22 8.53 -3.61
N ARG A 102 6.30 8.11 -2.93
CA ARG A 102 6.91 8.85 -1.82
C ARG A 102 7.46 10.20 -2.28
N THR A 103 8.09 10.25 -3.46
CA THR A 103 8.59 11.52 -4.04
C THR A 103 7.48 12.49 -4.47
N ARG A 104 6.22 12.03 -4.52
CA ARG A 104 5.05 12.86 -4.84
C ARG A 104 4.23 13.25 -3.61
N LEU A 105 4.67 12.85 -2.43
CA LEU A 105 4.05 13.31 -1.19
C LEU A 105 4.36 14.79 -1.00
N SER A 106 3.43 15.52 -0.40
CA SER A 106 3.55 16.95 -0.17
C SER A 106 2.75 17.33 1.07
N THR A 107 2.87 18.59 1.49
CA THR A 107 2.13 19.14 2.62
C THR A 107 0.73 19.57 2.18
N CYS A 108 -0.28 19.20 2.97
CA CYS A 108 -1.65 19.63 2.72
C CYS A 108 -1.83 21.11 3.10
N ALA A 109 -2.27 21.93 2.14
CA ALA A 109 -2.52 23.36 2.35
C ALA A 109 -3.60 23.67 3.40
N ARG A 110 -4.58 22.78 3.61
CA ARG A 110 -5.69 23.01 4.56
C ARG A 110 -5.44 22.51 5.98
N CYS A 111 -4.88 21.30 6.12
CA CYS A 111 -4.70 20.68 7.44
C CYS A 111 -3.25 20.61 7.90
N GLY A 112 -2.29 21.11 7.10
CA GLY A 112 -0.87 21.11 7.42
C GLY A 112 -0.21 19.73 7.48
N ARG A 113 -0.93 18.64 7.21
CA ARG A 113 -0.35 17.29 7.24
C ARG A 113 0.75 17.16 6.19
N GLU A 114 1.95 16.84 6.65
CA GLU A 114 3.12 16.55 5.82
C GLU A 114 3.08 15.11 5.29
N ASP A 115 3.96 14.81 4.31
CA ASP A 115 4.12 13.48 3.72
C ASP A 115 2.80 12.81 3.29
N THR A 116 1.83 13.59 2.82
CA THR A 116 0.53 13.08 2.39
C THR A 116 0.39 13.10 0.88
N ARG A 117 -0.41 12.16 0.36
CA ARG A 117 -0.86 12.23 -1.04
C ARG A 117 -1.85 13.37 -1.19
N ILE A 118 -1.62 14.20 -2.20
CA ILE A 118 -2.52 15.28 -2.61
C ILE A 118 -3.58 14.71 -3.55
N ALA A 119 -4.85 14.95 -3.21
CA ALA A 119 -6.01 14.48 -3.96
C ALA A 119 -6.49 15.51 -5.00
N ALA A 120 -6.36 16.80 -4.70
CA ALA A 120 -6.71 17.89 -5.60
C ALA A 120 -5.79 19.10 -5.34
N ARG A 121 -5.71 20.02 -6.30
CA ARG A 121 -5.04 21.32 -6.15
C ARG A 121 -6.08 22.43 -6.22
N ARG A 122 -5.99 23.37 -5.28
CA ARG A 122 -6.80 24.59 -5.17
C ARG A 122 -5.89 25.81 -5.22
N ALA A 123 -6.49 27.00 -5.14
CA ALA A 123 -5.74 28.25 -5.11
C ALA A 123 -4.77 28.32 -3.91
N GLU A 124 -5.18 27.80 -2.75
CA GLU A 124 -4.36 27.70 -1.55
C GLU A 124 -3.25 26.62 -1.64
N GLY A 125 -3.28 25.75 -2.65
CA GLY A 125 -2.31 24.68 -2.86
C GLY A 125 -2.92 23.27 -2.90
N GLY A 126 -2.07 22.25 -2.71
CA GLY A 126 -2.48 20.85 -2.73
C GLY A 126 -3.24 20.44 -1.47
N ILE A 127 -4.38 19.78 -1.60
CA ILE A 127 -5.18 19.28 -0.47
C ILE A 127 -5.21 17.74 -0.41
N CYS A 128 -5.13 17.18 0.80
CA CYS A 128 -5.19 15.73 1.01
C CYS A 128 -6.63 15.19 0.86
N PHE A 129 -6.78 13.88 0.64
CA PHE A 129 -8.09 13.26 0.42
C PHE A 129 -9.12 13.50 1.57
N PRO A 130 -8.74 13.45 2.86
CA PRO A 130 -9.65 13.84 3.94
C PRO A 130 -10.20 15.27 3.81
N CYS A 131 -9.35 16.24 3.47
CA CYS A 131 -9.78 17.63 3.25
C CYS A 131 -10.62 17.77 1.97
N TYR A 132 -10.22 17.08 0.90
CA TYR A 132 -10.96 17.03 -0.37
C TYR A 132 -12.40 16.50 -0.19
N ARG A 133 -12.60 15.49 0.67
CA ARG A 133 -13.92 14.89 0.92
C ARG A 133 -14.94 15.81 1.58
N VAL A 134 -14.49 16.89 2.20
CA VAL A 134 -15.32 17.90 2.87
C VAL A 134 -15.20 19.26 2.19
N ASP A 135 -14.59 19.29 1.00
CA ASP A 135 -14.33 20.51 0.25
C ASP A 135 -15.64 21.09 -0.31
N PRO A 136 -15.97 22.37 -0.02
CA PRO A 136 -17.18 23.02 -0.53
C PRO A 136 -17.38 22.93 -2.05
N GLU A 137 -16.30 22.91 -2.84
CA GLU A 137 -16.36 22.75 -4.30
C GLU A 137 -16.78 21.35 -4.77
N VAL A 138 -16.77 20.36 -3.87
CA VAL A 138 -16.93 18.93 -4.19
C VAL A 138 -18.16 18.33 -3.52
N VAL A 139 -18.51 18.82 -2.32
CA VAL A 139 -19.66 18.31 -1.58
C VAL A 139 -20.95 18.86 -2.15
N GLU A 140 -21.94 17.99 -2.27
CA GLU A 140 -23.29 18.35 -2.72
C GLU A 140 -24.31 17.77 -1.75
N GLU A 141 -25.52 18.30 -1.75
CA GLU A 141 -26.62 17.71 -0.99
C GLU A 141 -27.01 16.36 -1.57
N CYS A 142 -26.96 15.31 -0.75
CA CYS A 142 -27.35 13.99 -1.21
C CYS A 142 -28.86 13.92 -1.44
N GLY A 143 -29.30 13.66 -2.67
CA GLY A 143 -30.74 13.59 -3.01
C GLY A 143 -31.53 12.42 -2.41
N ARG A 144 -30.93 11.64 -1.48
CA ARG A 144 -31.64 10.62 -0.69
C ARG A 144 -31.75 10.98 0.79
N CYS A 145 -30.70 11.53 1.41
CA CYS A 145 -30.71 11.85 2.85
C CYS A 145 -30.60 13.35 3.17
N GLY A 146 -30.51 14.22 2.17
CA GLY A 146 -30.39 15.68 2.32
C GLY A 146 -29.05 16.16 2.88
N ARG A 147 -28.18 15.28 3.38
CA ARG A 147 -26.90 15.69 3.99
C ARG A 147 -25.88 16.09 2.92
N THR A 148 -25.21 17.22 3.13
CA THR A 148 -24.08 17.69 2.33
C THR A 148 -22.86 16.77 2.50
N ARG A 149 -22.55 16.00 1.45
CA ARG A 149 -21.47 15.00 1.45
C ARG A 149 -20.90 14.87 0.04
N MET A 150 -19.65 14.44 -0.07
CA MET A 150 -19.06 14.09 -1.37
C MET A 150 -19.91 13.02 -2.08
N PRO A 151 -20.40 13.28 -3.30
CA PRO A 151 -21.10 12.28 -4.11
C PRO A 151 -20.16 11.14 -4.49
N VAL A 152 -20.65 9.90 -4.41
CA VAL A 152 -19.92 8.72 -4.90
C VAL A 152 -20.48 8.18 -6.21
N THR A 153 -21.72 8.54 -6.53
CA THR A 153 -22.38 8.23 -7.80
C THR A 153 -23.49 9.24 -8.04
N ARG A 154 -24.01 9.25 -9.27
CA ARG A 154 -25.23 9.98 -9.64
C ARG A 154 -26.27 8.98 -10.16
N ARG A 155 -27.54 9.25 -9.88
CA ARG A 155 -28.66 8.54 -10.50
C ARG A 155 -28.81 8.94 -11.97
N GLY A 156 -29.67 8.23 -12.71
CA GLY A 156 -29.92 8.53 -14.13
C GLY A 156 -30.47 9.94 -14.39
N ASP A 157 -31.10 10.56 -13.40
CA ASP A 157 -31.59 11.94 -13.39
C ASP A 157 -30.51 12.97 -13.00
N GLY A 158 -29.26 12.55 -12.75
CA GLY A 158 -28.16 13.41 -12.29
C GLY A 158 -28.09 13.62 -10.78
N THR A 159 -29.07 13.13 -10.01
CA THR A 159 -29.14 13.32 -8.56
C THR A 159 -27.93 12.69 -7.85
N PRO A 160 -27.14 13.45 -7.06
CA PRO A 160 -25.97 12.92 -6.37
C PRO A 160 -26.33 12.05 -5.16
N LEU A 161 -25.63 10.93 -5.00
CA LEU A 161 -25.76 10.05 -3.85
C LEU A 161 -24.46 9.98 -3.05
N CYS A 162 -24.55 10.15 -1.72
CA CYS A 162 -23.43 9.92 -0.82
C CYS A 162 -23.15 8.43 -0.60
N LEU A 163 -21.96 8.09 -0.10
CA LEU A 163 -21.54 6.71 0.17
C LEU A 163 -22.52 5.90 1.03
N GLY A 164 -23.16 6.53 2.01
CA GLY A 164 -24.11 5.85 2.89
C GLY A 164 -25.48 5.59 2.25
N CYS A 165 -25.83 6.35 1.21
CA CYS A 165 -27.12 6.25 0.51
C CYS A 165 -27.02 5.44 -0.79
N TRP A 166 -25.82 5.33 -1.34
CA TRP A 166 -25.52 4.54 -2.52
C TRP A 166 -25.57 3.04 -2.21
N THR A 167 -26.30 2.30 -3.04
CA THR A 167 -26.30 0.83 -3.03
C THR A 167 -25.37 0.34 -4.14
N PRO A 168 -24.27 -0.36 -3.81
CA PRO A 168 -23.37 -0.91 -4.82
C PRO A 168 -24.07 -1.96 -5.69
N PRO A 169 -23.73 -2.05 -6.99
CA PRO A 169 -24.20 -3.14 -7.84
C PRO A 169 -23.83 -4.51 -7.25
N VAL A 170 -24.79 -5.44 -7.30
CA VAL A 170 -24.59 -6.83 -6.90
C VAL A 170 -24.13 -7.65 -8.10
N HIS A 171 -23.26 -8.61 -7.85
CA HIS A 171 -22.78 -9.55 -8.85
C HIS A 171 -22.79 -10.95 -8.25
N ARG A 172 -23.02 -11.95 -9.10
CA ARG A 172 -22.92 -13.35 -8.71
C ARG A 172 -21.47 -13.70 -8.40
N CYS A 173 -21.20 -14.09 -7.15
CA CYS A 173 -19.84 -14.42 -6.75
C CYS A 173 -19.39 -15.76 -7.35
N ILE A 174 -18.22 -15.80 -8.01
CA ILE A 174 -17.69 -17.03 -8.62
C ILE A 174 -17.31 -18.13 -7.61
N HIS A 175 -17.21 -17.81 -6.32
CA HIS A 175 -16.84 -18.78 -5.28
C HIS A 175 -18.04 -19.32 -4.49
N CYS A 176 -18.94 -18.45 -4.02
CA CYS A 176 -20.09 -18.88 -3.23
C CYS A 176 -21.41 -18.90 -4.01
N GLY A 177 -21.42 -18.41 -5.25
CA GLY A 177 -22.62 -18.35 -6.09
C GLY A 177 -23.68 -17.33 -5.67
N GLN A 178 -23.47 -16.60 -4.56
CA GLN A 178 -24.43 -15.63 -4.02
C GLN A 178 -24.28 -14.26 -4.67
N ASP A 179 -25.40 -13.55 -4.81
CA ASP A 179 -25.43 -12.17 -5.29
C ASP A 179 -25.05 -11.20 -4.18
N ARG A 180 -23.87 -10.60 -4.31
CA ARG A 180 -23.30 -9.66 -3.34
C ARG A 180 -22.50 -8.58 -4.04
N PRO A 181 -22.27 -7.42 -3.39
CA PRO A 181 -21.34 -6.44 -3.90
C PRO A 181 -19.95 -7.05 -4.14
N ALA A 182 -19.37 -6.78 -5.31
CA ALA A 182 -18.04 -7.25 -5.65
C ALA A 182 -16.99 -6.50 -4.81
N ARG A 183 -16.04 -7.26 -4.26
CA ARG A 183 -14.83 -6.70 -3.63
C ARG A 183 -13.70 -6.57 -4.64
N VAL A 184 -13.61 -7.52 -5.56
CA VAL A 184 -12.70 -7.55 -6.70
C VAL A 184 -13.50 -8.08 -7.88
N SER A 185 -13.35 -7.44 -9.04
CA SER A 185 -13.88 -7.90 -10.31
C SER A 185 -12.72 -8.03 -11.28
N GLY A 186 -12.65 -9.15 -11.99
CA GLY A 186 -11.65 -9.41 -13.01
C GLY A 186 -12.27 -10.15 -14.21
N PRO A 187 -11.46 -10.53 -15.20
CA PRO A 187 -11.92 -11.25 -16.39
C PRO A 187 -12.70 -12.52 -16.05
N ASP A 188 -12.25 -13.25 -15.03
CA ASP A 188 -12.85 -14.51 -14.59
C ASP A 188 -14.15 -14.34 -13.77
N GLY A 189 -14.56 -13.09 -13.52
CA GLY A 189 -15.76 -12.75 -12.78
C GLY A 189 -15.52 -12.00 -11.47
N SER A 190 -16.59 -11.88 -10.67
CA SER A 190 -16.60 -11.07 -9.44
C SER A 190 -16.49 -11.92 -8.18
N ILE A 191 -15.72 -11.44 -7.21
CA ILE A 191 -15.54 -12.07 -5.90
C ILE A 191 -16.12 -11.16 -4.82
N CYS A 192 -17.03 -11.70 -3.98
CA CYS A 192 -17.59 -10.96 -2.86
C CYS A 192 -16.57 -10.72 -1.73
N ARG A 193 -16.83 -9.75 -0.86
CA ARG A 193 -15.94 -9.38 0.26
C ARG A 193 -15.61 -10.56 1.18
N ASP A 194 -16.57 -11.45 1.44
CA ASP A 194 -16.39 -12.55 2.37
C ASP A 194 -15.52 -13.64 1.77
N CYS A 195 -15.84 -14.11 0.55
CA CYS A 195 -14.99 -15.06 -0.17
C CYS A 195 -13.59 -14.50 -0.42
N TYR A 196 -13.46 -13.19 -0.69
CA TYR A 196 -12.15 -12.56 -0.82
C TYR A 196 -11.34 -12.63 0.49
N ARG A 197 -12.00 -12.43 1.64
CA ARG A 197 -11.37 -12.45 2.97
C ARG A 197 -11.07 -13.85 3.50
N GLN A 198 -11.92 -14.82 3.20
CA GLN A 198 -11.82 -16.20 3.71
C GLN A 198 -10.89 -17.10 2.89
N ARG A 199 -10.18 -16.55 1.89
CA ARG A 199 -9.23 -17.32 1.08
C ARG A 199 -8.06 -17.83 1.95
N PRO A 200 -7.92 -19.15 2.12
CA PRO A 200 -6.86 -19.69 2.96
C PRO A 200 -5.51 -19.57 2.26
N ARG A 201 -4.45 -19.40 3.05
CA ARG A 201 -3.05 -19.42 2.59
C ARG A 201 -2.21 -20.18 3.61
N ARG A 202 -1.02 -20.56 3.22
CA ARG A 202 -0.07 -21.21 4.13
C ARG A 202 0.43 -20.18 5.16
N CYS A 203 0.27 -20.48 6.45
CA CYS A 203 0.83 -19.69 7.53
C CYS A 203 2.34 -19.91 7.59
N GLY A 204 3.15 -18.85 7.55
CA GLY A 204 4.61 -18.97 7.62
C GLY A 204 5.18 -19.25 9.02
N ARG A 205 4.32 -19.34 10.06
CA ARG A 205 4.74 -19.78 11.41
C ARG A 205 4.37 -21.23 11.71
N CYS A 206 3.11 -21.62 11.49
CA CYS A 206 2.65 -22.98 11.81
C CYS A 206 2.54 -23.90 10.60
N GLY A 207 2.87 -23.42 9.38
CA GLY A 207 2.81 -24.21 8.15
C GLY A 207 1.41 -24.58 7.65
N GLY A 208 0.36 -24.47 8.48
CA GLY A 208 -1.00 -24.85 8.13
C GLY A 208 -1.66 -23.92 7.11
N VAL A 209 -2.50 -24.48 6.23
CA VAL A 209 -3.35 -23.74 5.29
C VAL A 209 -4.58 -23.21 6.04
N ARG A 210 -4.60 -21.90 6.33
CA ARG A 210 -5.62 -21.24 7.14
C ARG A 210 -5.95 -19.85 6.60
N VAL A 211 -7.05 -19.28 7.05
CA VAL A 211 -7.34 -17.86 6.80
C VAL A 211 -6.29 -17.00 7.52
N ILE A 212 -5.58 -16.18 6.75
CA ILE A 212 -4.49 -15.34 7.25
C ILE A 212 -5.06 -14.05 7.84
N SER A 213 -4.68 -13.77 9.09
CA SER A 213 -5.09 -12.58 9.82
C SER A 213 -4.12 -11.39 9.64
N LYS A 214 -2.83 -11.68 9.40
CA LYS A 214 -1.80 -10.69 9.10
C LYS A 214 -1.05 -11.14 7.85
N ARG A 215 -1.11 -10.33 6.80
CA ARG A 215 -0.40 -10.63 5.55
C ARG A 215 1.09 -10.42 5.70
N ALA A 216 1.85 -11.18 4.91
CA ALA A 216 3.29 -11.07 4.82
C ALA A 216 3.71 -9.65 4.41
N THR A 217 4.76 -9.15 5.04
CA THR A 217 5.52 -7.96 4.64
C THR A 217 6.99 -8.36 4.52
N HIS A 218 7.86 -7.46 4.09
CA HIS A 218 9.29 -7.75 3.92
C HIS A 218 9.96 -8.35 5.16
N GLY A 219 9.52 -8.00 6.38
CA GLY A 219 10.07 -8.52 7.63
C GLY A 219 9.15 -9.48 8.40
N ASN A 220 7.99 -9.87 7.85
CA ASN A 220 7.03 -10.70 8.58
C ASN A 220 6.34 -11.69 7.63
N PRO A 221 6.20 -12.98 7.98
CA PRO A 221 5.45 -13.93 7.15
C PRO A 221 3.93 -13.75 7.27
N ASP A 222 3.17 -14.44 6.41
CA ASP A 222 1.72 -14.61 6.54
C ASP A 222 1.40 -15.33 7.87
N LEU A 223 0.57 -14.74 8.74
CA LEU A 223 0.20 -15.33 10.03
C LEU A 223 -1.31 -15.57 10.14
N CYS A 224 -1.70 -16.82 10.43
CA CYS A 224 -3.08 -17.15 10.79
C CYS A 224 -3.47 -16.49 12.13
N GLY A 225 -4.78 -16.40 12.43
CA GLY A 225 -5.28 -15.77 13.66
C GLY A 225 -4.64 -16.30 14.94
N ALA A 226 -4.45 -17.62 15.03
CA ALA A 226 -3.81 -18.25 16.18
C ALA A 226 -2.33 -17.85 16.34
N CYS A 227 -1.61 -17.68 15.23
CA CYS A 227 -0.19 -17.35 15.18
C CYS A 227 0.11 -15.84 15.28
N ASN A 228 -0.89 -14.99 15.02
CA ASN A 228 -0.79 -13.53 15.06
C ASN A 228 -1.15 -12.93 16.44
N ARG A 229 -1.24 -13.76 17.47
CA ARG A 229 -1.39 -13.29 18.87
C ARG A 229 -0.07 -12.67 19.33
N GLY A 230 -0.15 -11.48 19.92
CA GLY A 230 1.02 -10.86 20.55
C GLY A 230 1.36 -11.55 21.88
N PRO A 231 2.45 -11.14 22.55
CA PRO A 231 2.82 -11.72 23.83
C PRO A 231 1.70 -11.55 24.86
N ASP A 232 1.68 -12.48 25.79
CA ASP A 232 0.86 -12.44 26.99
C ASP A 232 1.35 -11.31 27.88
N MET A 233 0.46 -10.37 28.19
CA MET A 233 0.76 -9.19 29.00
C MET A 233 -0.25 -9.08 30.14
N PRO A 234 0.17 -8.72 31.36
CA PRO A 234 -0.75 -8.47 32.46
C PRO A 234 -1.60 -7.22 32.14
N CYS A 235 -2.91 -7.32 32.39
CA CYS A 235 -3.82 -6.19 32.29
C CYS A 235 -3.51 -5.16 33.38
N ALA A 236 -3.24 -3.90 33.02
CA ALA A 236 -2.98 -2.84 33.99
C ALA A 236 -4.19 -2.55 34.92
N GLY A 237 -5.41 -2.88 34.48
CA GLY A 237 -6.62 -2.65 35.26
C GLY A 237 -7.03 -3.82 36.18
N CYS A 238 -6.77 -5.08 35.80
CA CYS A 238 -7.26 -6.25 36.55
C CYS A 238 -6.19 -7.32 36.85
N GLY A 239 -4.93 -7.10 36.47
CA GLY A 239 -3.81 -8.02 36.71
C GLY A 239 -3.82 -9.31 35.90
N GLN A 240 -4.94 -9.66 35.26
CA GLN A 240 -5.05 -10.90 34.48
C GLN A 240 -4.19 -10.86 33.21
N THR A 241 -3.41 -11.92 33.00
CA THR A 241 -2.57 -12.10 31.81
C THR A 241 -3.44 -12.42 30.60
N ARG A 242 -3.35 -11.60 29.55
CA ARG A 242 -4.08 -11.81 28.30
C ARG A 242 -3.15 -11.59 27.10
N PRO A 243 -3.34 -12.33 26.01
CA PRO A 243 -2.57 -12.09 24.79
C PRO A 243 -2.93 -10.72 24.23
N SER A 244 -1.91 -9.91 23.96
CA SER A 244 -2.11 -8.65 23.27
C SER A 244 -2.71 -8.89 21.88
N ARG A 245 -3.57 -7.97 21.42
CA ARG A 245 -4.39 -8.16 20.20
C ARG A 245 -3.56 -8.37 18.93
N ARG A 246 -2.25 -8.06 18.92
CA ARG A 246 -1.41 -8.09 17.71
C ARG A 246 0.04 -8.49 18.01
N TYR A 247 0.57 -9.41 17.21
CA TYR A 247 2.00 -9.73 17.16
C TYR A 247 2.82 -8.63 16.46
N ARG A 248 3.78 -8.04 17.19
CA ARG A 248 4.81 -7.11 16.69
C ARG A 248 6.19 -7.67 17.04
N PRO A 249 7.03 -8.06 16.07
CA PRO A 249 8.36 -8.57 16.37
C PRO A 249 9.35 -7.46 16.79
N ASP A 250 9.15 -6.21 16.36
CA ASP A 250 10.13 -5.13 16.54
C ASP A 250 9.71 -4.04 17.54
N ALA A 251 8.70 -4.30 18.38
CA ALA A 251 8.25 -3.32 19.37
C ALA A 251 9.04 -3.47 20.68
N ALA A 252 10.23 -2.89 20.73
CA ALA A 252 10.71 -2.33 21.98
C ALA A 252 9.63 -1.36 22.49
N ALA A 253 9.04 -1.68 23.64
CA ALA A 253 8.15 -0.82 24.45
C ALA A 253 7.14 0.06 23.67
N ALA A 254 6.07 -0.53 23.13
CA ALA A 254 4.91 0.26 22.71
C ALA A 254 3.82 0.19 23.78
N GLU A 255 3.65 1.31 24.47
CA GLU A 255 2.65 1.55 25.51
C GLU A 255 1.26 1.02 25.12
N ASN A 256 0.79 0.05 25.91
CA ASN A 256 -0.58 -0.09 26.40
C ASN A 256 -1.70 0.32 25.42
N SER A 257 -1.77 -0.34 24.27
CA SER A 257 -2.98 -0.35 23.45
C SER A 257 -4.05 -1.27 24.08
N PHE A 258 -4.51 -0.97 25.29
CA PHE A 258 -5.63 -1.68 25.90
C PHE A 258 -6.90 -1.31 25.12
N GLY A 259 -7.64 -2.32 24.65
CA GLY A 259 -9.07 -2.12 24.48
C GLY A 259 -9.71 -2.07 25.86
N THR A 260 -10.78 -1.29 26.01
CA THR A 260 -11.54 -1.16 27.26
C THR A 260 -11.81 -2.52 27.90
N CYS A 261 -11.43 -2.66 29.18
CA CYS A 261 -11.78 -3.83 29.97
C CYS A 261 -13.28 -3.77 30.29
N ALA A 262 -14.08 -4.61 29.64
CA ALA A 262 -15.39 -4.94 30.18
C ALA A 262 -15.17 -5.97 31.31
N SER A 263 -15.44 -5.57 32.55
CA SER A 263 -15.43 -6.48 33.70
C SER A 263 -16.42 -7.63 33.47
N PRO A 264 -16.11 -8.87 33.91
CA PRO A 264 -17.04 -9.99 33.84
C PRO A 264 -18.25 -9.84 34.79
N THR A 265 -18.17 -8.94 35.76
CA THR A 265 -19.28 -8.54 36.61
C THR A 265 -19.86 -7.25 36.04
N GLY A 266 -21.10 -7.30 35.53
CA GLY A 266 -21.84 -6.15 35.00
C GLY A 266 -22.22 -5.12 36.06
N GLN A 267 -21.25 -4.57 36.78
CA GLN A 267 -21.43 -3.43 37.68
C GLN A 267 -20.52 -2.30 37.23
N PRO A 268 -21.04 -1.08 37.01
CA PRO A 268 -20.20 0.08 36.79
C PRO A 268 -19.40 0.33 38.07
N ALA A 269 -18.07 0.35 37.95
CA ALA A 269 -17.21 0.85 39.01
C ALA A 269 -17.56 2.33 39.23
N GLY A 270 -18.21 2.63 40.35
CA GLY A 270 -18.40 4.00 40.81
C GLY A 270 -17.04 4.69 41.00
N PRO A 271 -16.97 6.03 40.88
CA PRO A 271 -15.72 6.74 41.04
C PRO A 271 -15.20 6.56 42.47
N THR A 272 -14.07 5.87 42.62
CA THR A 272 -13.32 5.87 43.87
C THR A 272 -12.75 7.27 44.08
N ALA A 273 -13.28 7.92 45.11
CA ALA A 273 -12.83 9.20 45.60
C ALA A 273 -11.33 9.16 45.95
N THR A 274 -10.61 10.16 45.49
CA THR A 274 -9.36 10.59 46.12
C THR A 274 -9.53 12.07 46.44
N SER A 275 -9.79 12.39 47.72
CA SER A 275 -9.52 13.71 48.30
C SER A 275 -8.02 14.02 48.13
N SER A 276 -7.52 15.20 47.80
CA SER A 276 -7.94 16.57 48.07
C SER A 276 -7.24 17.48 47.05
N THR A 277 -7.83 18.59 46.61
CA THR A 277 -7.57 19.92 47.20
C THR A 277 -8.70 20.87 46.78
N ARG A 278 -9.14 21.66 47.76
CA ARG A 278 -10.18 22.69 47.69
C ARG A 278 -9.98 23.67 46.53
N TRP A 279 -11.06 23.99 45.82
CA TRP A 279 -11.53 25.38 45.61
C TRP A 279 -13.07 25.36 45.52
N THR A 280 -13.71 25.92 46.55
CA THR A 280 -15.06 26.53 46.55
C THR A 280 -15.16 27.51 45.36
N THR A 281 -16.25 27.68 44.59
CA THR A 281 -17.66 27.94 44.97
C THR A 281 -18.56 27.92 43.69
N ALA A 282 -19.61 27.08 43.70
CA ALA A 282 -21.01 27.29 43.22
C ALA A 282 -21.34 27.85 41.78
N PRO A 283 -22.63 27.90 41.33
CA PRO A 283 -23.16 26.92 40.37
C PRO A 283 -23.94 27.50 39.15
N GLY A 284 -24.23 26.65 38.17
CA GLY A 284 -25.27 26.86 37.14
C GLY A 284 -24.79 26.47 35.73
N CYS A 285 -25.56 25.87 34.84
CA CYS A 285 -26.97 25.49 34.85
C CYS A 285 -27.24 24.74 33.51
N TRP A 286 -28.07 23.69 33.57
CA TRP A 286 -28.88 23.08 32.49
C TRP A 286 -28.33 22.09 31.44
N ARG A 287 -29.17 21.05 31.29
CA ARG A 287 -29.19 19.97 30.30
C ARG A 287 -29.62 20.46 28.91
N ALA A 288 -29.30 19.62 27.94
CA ALA A 288 -29.76 19.63 26.57
C ALA A 288 -31.29 19.81 26.39
N GLY A 289 -31.63 20.64 25.42
CA GLY A 289 -32.63 20.34 24.38
C GLY A 289 -31.90 20.11 23.06
#